data_AF-A0A9E7SBS4-F1
#
_entry.id   AF-A0A9E7SBS4-F1
#
_cell.length_a   1.000
_cell.length_b   1.000
_cell.length_c   1.000
_cell.angle_alpha   90.00
_cell.angle_beta   90.00
_cell.angle_gamma   90.00
#
_symmetry.space_group_name_H-M   'P 1'
#
loop_
_entity.id
_entity.type
_entity.pdbx_description
1 polymer ?
#
loop_
_entity_poly.entity_id
_entity_poly.type
_entity_poly.pdbx_seq_one_letter_code
_entity_poly.pdbx_strand_id
1 'polypeptide(L)'
;MRIIILMGKTKTLYFVLLSGILIATPIGIIVLKNPAIPRMYRAGTLGFIALWAGLMSFVIYRSRKSFEKVEKIKEIISISKNEISFLKPLKVEIGYFDAYGYWSSSGKSRNYHAFKSFITEREDTLNSLKLENKSFLLAIAQDGEGEVYLPGIRILNDEYKDVVILYANPSYEVRFPFESFSVSAKEDFAEARIEAKDYGFKVFISATLSKARRVKVELVSKRRRAVKEILGETKDVGTFKKNFMNETLIIVGCFIKG
;
A
#
# COMPACT_ATOMS: atom_id res chain seq x y z
N MET A 1 19.66 -4.20 2.14
CA MET A 1 18.84 -4.23 0.90
C MET A 1 17.77 -5.24 1.16
N ARG A 2 16.51 -4.81 0.98
CA ARG A 2 15.34 -5.62 1.30
C ARG A 2 14.48 -5.76 0.06
N ILE A 3 14.09 -7.00 -0.23
CA ILE A 3 13.24 -7.32 -1.36
C ILE A 3 11.90 -7.79 -0.82
N ILE A 4 10.81 -7.18 -1.28
CA ILE A 4 9.44 -7.54 -0.94
C ILE A 4 8.76 -8.00 -2.22
N ILE A 5 8.29 -9.24 -2.22
CA ILE A 5 7.51 -9.80 -3.32
C ILE A 5 6.06 -9.86 -2.86
N LEU A 6 5.19 -9.09 -3.51
CA LEU A 6 3.77 -9.03 -3.20
C LEU A 6 3.04 -10.22 -3.83
N MET A 7 2.96 -11.31 -3.08
CA MET A 7 2.07 -12.43 -3.36
C MET A 7 0.77 -12.26 -2.57
N GLY A 8 -0.37 -12.24 -3.25
CA GLY A 8 -1.66 -12.09 -2.58
C GLY A 8 -2.13 -13.41 -1.96
N LYS A 9 -3.03 -13.29 -0.97
CA LYS A 9 -3.60 -14.43 -0.25
C LYS A 9 -4.85 -14.94 -0.97
N THR A 10 -4.68 -15.86 -1.92
CA THR A 10 -5.82 -16.53 -2.59
C THR A 10 -6.62 -17.43 -1.66
N LYS A 11 -6.01 -17.91 -0.56
CA LYS A 11 -6.66 -18.81 0.42
C LYS A 11 -7.98 -18.26 0.97
N THR A 12 -8.04 -16.96 1.25
CA THR A 12 -9.27 -16.32 1.75
C THR A 12 -10.39 -16.34 0.70
N LEU A 13 -10.06 -16.13 -0.58
CA LEU A 13 -11.04 -16.18 -1.67
C LEU A 13 -11.59 -17.60 -1.87
N TYR A 14 -10.73 -18.61 -1.78
CA TYR A 14 -11.16 -20.02 -1.82
C TYR A 14 -12.06 -20.37 -0.64
N PHE A 15 -11.74 -19.87 0.57
CA PHE A 15 -12.58 -20.08 1.74
C PHE A 15 -13.97 -19.45 1.57
N VAL A 16 -14.05 -18.24 1.02
CA VAL A 16 -15.33 -17.57 0.71
C VAL A 16 -16.11 -18.32 -0.37
N LEU A 17 -15.44 -18.81 -1.42
CA LEU A 17 -16.08 -19.64 -2.45
C LEU A 17 -16.66 -20.92 -1.83
N LEU A 18 -15.86 -21.62 -1.02
CA LEU A 18 -16.27 -22.87 -0.40
C LEU A 18 -17.44 -22.68 0.56
N SER A 19 -17.39 -21.65 1.42
CA SER A 19 -18.48 -21.37 2.37
C SER A 19 -19.77 -20.99 1.67
N GLY A 20 -19.70 -20.21 0.59
CA GLY A 20 -20.89 -19.87 -0.20
C GLY A 20 -21.47 -21.07 -0.92
N ILE A 21 -20.65 -21.99 -1.46
CA ILE A 21 -21.13 -23.26 -2.01
C ILE A 21 -21.84 -24.08 -0.91
N LEU A 22 -21.23 -24.20 0.26
CA LEU A 22 -21.74 -25.01 1.37
C LEU A 22 -23.10 -24.51 1.89
N ILE A 23 -23.35 -23.20 1.82
CA ILE A 23 -24.66 -22.59 2.15
C ILE A 23 -25.63 -22.68 0.97
N ALA A 24 -25.18 -22.46 -0.26
CA ALA A 24 -26.02 -22.42 -1.45
C ALA A 24 -26.57 -23.80 -1.85
N THR A 25 -25.79 -24.87 -1.70
CA THR A 25 -26.19 -26.23 -2.06
C THR A 25 -27.43 -26.72 -1.31
N PRO A 26 -27.52 -26.68 0.03
CA PRO A 26 -28.73 -27.12 0.75
C PRO A 26 -29.96 -26.26 0.40
N ILE A 27 -29.79 -24.95 0.25
CA ILE A 27 -30.87 -24.05 -0.19
C ILE A 27 -31.37 -24.45 -1.59
N GLY A 28 -30.45 -24.68 -2.52
CA GLY A 28 -30.77 -25.16 -3.87
C GLY A 28 -31.55 -26.47 -3.84
N ILE A 29 -31.14 -27.44 -3.01
CA ILE A 29 -31.82 -28.73 -2.87
C ILE A 29 -33.25 -28.55 -2.33
N ILE A 30 -33.42 -27.73 -1.28
CA ILE A 30 -34.75 -27.44 -0.69
C ILE A 30 -35.66 -26.80 -1.74
N VAL A 31 -35.15 -25.80 -2.47
CA VAL A 31 -35.92 -25.07 -3.48
C VAL A 31 -36.30 -25.97 -4.66
N LEU A 32 -35.39 -26.85 -5.10
CA LEU A 32 -35.64 -27.76 -6.22
C LEU A 32 -36.63 -28.87 -5.88
N LYS A 33 -36.56 -29.42 -4.65
CA LYS A 33 -37.41 -30.52 -4.20
C LYS A 33 -38.82 -30.09 -3.81
N ASN A 34 -39.05 -28.81 -3.50
CA ASN A 34 -40.36 -28.34 -3.06
C ASN A 34 -41.28 -28.03 -4.26
N PRO A 35 -42.32 -28.85 -4.52
CA PRO A 35 -43.23 -28.65 -5.65
C PRO A 35 -44.05 -27.37 -5.55
N ALA A 36 -44.26 -26.83 -4.33
CA ALA A 36 -45.05 -25.63 -4.09
C ALA A 36 -44.34 -24.34 -4.57
N ILE A 37 -43.04 -24.39 -4.81
CA ILE A 37 -42.28 -23.24 -5.30
C ILE A 37 -42.43 -23.13 -6.82
N PRO A 38 -42.89 -21.99 -7.37
CA PRO A 38 -43.04 -21.81 -8.81
C PRO A 38 -41.73 -22.03 -9.58
N ARG A 39 -41.82 -22.57 -10.80
CA ARG A 39 -40.65 -22.89 -11.65
C ARG A 39 -39.72 -21.69 -11.86
N MET A 40 -40.28 -20.47 -11.95
CA MET A 40 -39.54 -19.23 -12.11
C MET A 40 -38.53 -19.00 -10.96
N TYR A 41 -38.93 -19.23 -9.71
CA TYR A 41 -38.04 -19.07 -8.56
C TYR A 41 -36.96 -20.14 -8.51
N ARG A 42 -37.26 -21.38 -8.92
CA ARG A 42 -36.25 -22.45 -9.01
C ARG A 42 -35.16 -22.10 -10.04
N ALA A 43 -35.57 -21.61 -11.20
CA ALA A 43 -34.66 -21.13 -12.23
C ALA A 43 -33.83 -19.92 -11.74
N GLY A 44 -34.47 -18.98 -11.04
CA GLY A 44 -33.80 -17.82 -10.45
C GLY A 44 -32.73 -18.19 -9.43
N THR A 45 -33.02 -19.13 -8.52
CA THR A 45 -32.05 -19.61 -7.52
C THR A 45 -30.84 -20.28 -8.17
N LEU A 46 -31.07 -21.15 -9.17
CA LEU A 46 -29.97 -21.77 -9.93
C LEU A 46 -29.13 -20.74 -10.68
N GLY A 47 -29.77 -19.76 -11.33
CA GLY A 47 -29.10 -18.68 -12.03
C GLY A 47 -28.22 -17.85 -11.09
N PHE A 48 -28.72 -17.51 -9.89
CA PHE A 48 -27.96 -16.78 -8.89
C PHE A 48 -26.72 -17.54 -8.41
N ILE A 49 -26.87 -18.83 -8.10
CA ILE A 49 -25.75 -19.68 -7.65
C ILE A 49 -24.68 -19.78 -8.75
N ALA A 50 -25.09 -20.02 -10.00
CA ALA A 50 -24.19 -20.11 -11.13
C ALA A 50 -23.45 -18.79 -11.39
N LEU A 51 -24.18 -17.65 -11.35
CA LEU A 51 -23.60 -16.32 -11.52
C LEU A 51 -22.58 -16.02 -10.41
N TRP A 52 -22.93 -16.26 -9.15
CA TRP A 52 -22.06 -16.01 -8.01
C TRP A 52 -20.80 -16.87 -8.06
N ALA A 53 -20.95 -18.18 -8.30
CA ALA A 53 -19.82 -19.10 -8.42
C ALA A 53 -18.92 -18.74 -9.61
N GLY A 54 -19.51 -18.34 -10.75
CA GLY A 54 -18.78 -17.88 -11.93
C GLY A 54 -17.97 -16.61 -11.67
N LEU A 55 -18.58 -15.60 -11.04
CA LEU A 55 -17.89 -14.36 -10.67
C LEU A 55 -16.75 -14.62 -9.68
N MET A 56 -16.98 -15.42 -8.65
CA MET A 56 -15.95 -15.77 -7.67
C MET A 56 -14.80 -16.55 -8.31
N SER A 57 -15.12 -17.51 -9.18
CA SER A 57 -14.11 -18.28 -9.92
C SER A 57 -13.29 -17.36 -10.84
N PHE A 58 -13.93 -16.39 -11.50
CA PHE A 58 -13.26 -15.41 -12.33
C PHE A 58 -12.30 -14.52 -11.52
N VAL A 59 -12.73 -14.05 -10.33
CA VAL A 59 -11.88 -13.26 -9.42
C VAL A 59 -10.66 -14.08 -8.99
N ILE A 60 -10.86 -15.33 -8.56
CA ILE A 60 -9.78 -16.23 -8.14
C ILE A 60 -8.81 -16.48 -9.29
N TYR A 61 -9.32 -16.80 -10.48
CA TYR A 61 -8.52 -17.02 -11.67
C TYR A 61 -7.68 -15.79 -12.04
N ARG A 62 -8.28 -14.60 -12.05
CA ARG A 62 -7.58 -13.34 -12.32
C ARG A 62 -6.49 -13.07 -11.30
N SER A 63 -6.76 -13.26 -10.00
CA SER A 63 -5.76 -13.09 -8.94
C SER A 63 -4.59 -14.07 -9.10
N ARG A 64 -4.89 -15.35 -9.34
CA ARG A 64 -3.86 -16.38 -9.53
C ARG A 64 -2.97 -16.08 -10.72
N LYS A 65 -3.55 -15.70 -11.86
CA LYS A 65 -2.79 -15.33 -13.06
C LYS A 65 -1.85 -14.15 -12.81
N SER A 66 -2.25 -13.18 -12.00
CA SER A 66 -1.36 -12.09 -11.57
C SER A 66 -0.18 -12.56 -10.71
N PHE A 67 -0.37 -13.55 -9.84
CA PHE A 67 0.71 -14.09 -9.01
C PHE A 67 1.67 -14.98 -9.80
N GLU A 68 1.15 -15.79 -10.72
CA GLU A 68 2.00 -16.60 -11.62
C GLU A 68 2.94 -15.71 -12.44
N LYS A 69 2.49 -14.54 -12.88
CA LYS A 69 3.36 -13.55 -13.56
C LYS A 69 4.48 -13.02 -12.65
N VAL A 70 4.16 -12.74 -11.38
CA VAL A 70 5.13 -12.26 -10.37
C VAL A 70 6.11 -13.37 -9.97
N GLU A 71 5.70 -14.63 -10.05
CA GLU A 71 6.59 -15.76 -9.81
C GLU A 71 7.55 -15.96 -11.00
N LYS A 72 7.04 -15.93 -12.23
CA LYS A 72 7.88 -16.04 -13.44
C LYS A 72 8.89 -14.91 -13.57
N ILE A 73 8.50 -13.66 -13.26
CA ILE A 73 9.46 -12.53 -13.31
C ILE A 73 10.58 -12.75 -12.29
N LYS A 74 10.30 -13.36 -11.13
CA LYS A 74 11.28 -13.62 -10.08
C LYS A 74 12.40 -14.55 -10.58
N GLU A 75 12.07 -15.50 -11.45
CA GLU A 75 13.03 -16.45 -12.01
C GLU A 75 13.99 -15.81 -13.02
N ILE A 76 13.59 -14.69 -13.65
CA ILE A 76 14.38 -14.02 -14.69
C ILE A 76 15.05 -12.71 -14.23
N ILE A 77 14.80 -12.28 -12.99
CA ILE A 77 15.48 -11.12 -12.39
C ILE A 77 16.69 -11.58 -11.58
N SER A 78 17.80 -10.88 -11.76
CA SER A 78 18.95 -10.95 -10.88
C SER A 78 19.14 -9.58 -10.22
N ILE A 79 19.16 -9.56 -8.89
CA ILE A 79 19.23 -8.30 -8.13
C ILE A 79 20.65 -8.15 -7.58
N SER A 80 21.33 -7.11 -8.03
CA SER A 80 22.61 -6.65 -7.50
C SER A 80 22.42 -5.42 -6.61
N LYS A 81 23.50 -4.91 -6.01
CA LYS A 81 23.45 -3.78 -5.06
C LYS A 81 22.81 -2.51 -5.65
N ASN A 82 23.04 -2.25 -6.94
CA ASN A 82 22.65 -0.99 -7.59
C ASN A 82 21.80 -1.19 -8.86
N GLU A 83 21.49 -2.44 -9.21
CA GLU A 83 20.86 -2.74 -10.50
C GLU A 83 20.06 -4.04 -10.43
N ILE A 84 18.93 -4.07 -11.12
CA ILE A 84 18.11 -5.25 -11.37
C ILE A 84 18.31 -5.65 -12.82
N SER A 85 18.97 -6.78 -13.07
CA SER A 85 19.23 -7.28 -14.40
C SER A 85 18.16 -8.29 -14.82
N PHE A 86 17.81 -8.29 -16.09
CA PHE A 86 16.85 -9.20 -16.70
C PHE A 86 17.57 -10.20 -17.60
N LEU A 87 17.19 -11.47 -17.53
CA LEU A 87 17.75 -12.50 -18.42
C LEU A 87 17.48 -12.22 -19.91
N LYS A 88 16.38 -11.50 -20.20
CA LYS A 88 15.98 -11.12 -21.55
C LYS A 88 15.53 -9.64 -21.56
N PRO A 89 15.69 -8.92 -22.68
CA PRO A 89 15.17 -7.56 -22.82
C PRO A 89 13.66 -7.50 -22.56
N LEU A 90 13.23 -6.58 -21.69
CA LEU A 90 11.83 -6.34 -21.38
C LEU A 90 11.38 -4.98 -21.92
N LYS A 91 10.24 -4.94 -22.59
CA LYS A 91 9.52 -3.70 -22.92
C LYS A 91 8.83 -3.21 -21.65
N VAL A 92 9.13 -1.99 -21.24
CA VAL A 92 8.71 -1.44 -19.96
C VAL A 92 8.28 0.00 -20.09
N GLU A 93 7.34 0.40 -19.25
CA GLU A 93 7.10 1.81 -18.91
C GLU A 93 7.93 2.16 -17.68
N ILE A 94 8.68 3.25 -17.77
CA ILE A 94 9.47 3.80 -16.66
C ILE A 94 8.70 5.00 -16.10
N GLY A 95 8.61 5.09 -14.79
CA GLY A 95 8.00 6.24 -14.13
C GLY A 95 7.78 6.02 -12.65
N TYR A 96 6.62 6.45 -12.15
CA TYR A 96 6.31 6.43 -10.72
C TYR A 96 5.02 5.70 -10.42
N PHE A 97 5.08 4.82 -9.43
CA PHE A 97 3.90 4.28 -8.78
C PHE A 97 3.39 5.27 -7.75
N ASP A 98 2.15 5.71 -7.92
CA ASP A 98 1.48 6.67 -7.06
C ASP A 98 0.21 6.02 -6.48
N ALA A 99 0.21 5.83 -5.17
CA ALA A 99 -0.91 5.24 -4.45
C ALA A 99 -1.19 5.98 -3.15
N TYR A 100 -2.46 6.07 -2.78
CA TYR A 100 -2.87 6.62 -1.50
C TYR A 100 -4.10 5.89 -0.96
N GLY A 101 -4.16 5.80 0.36
CA GLY A 101 -5.22 5.16 1.12
C GLY A 101 -5.80 6.12 2.15
N TYR A 102 -7.12 6.14 2.30
CA TYR A 102 -7.78 6.99 3.28
C TYR A 102 -9.09 6.41 3.77
N TRP A 103 -9.52 6.85 4.95
CA TRP A 103 -10.84 6.53 5.48
C TRP A 103 -11.85 7.60 5.07
N SER A 104 -12.98 7.18 4.52
CA SER A 104 -14.17 8.03 4.42
C SER A 104 -15.17 7.63 5.50
N SER A 105 -15.86 8.61 6.08
CA SER A 105 -16.97 8.38 7.01
C SER A 105 -18.26 8.88 6.38
N SER A 106 -19.26 8.02 6.30
CA SER A 106 -20.63 8.41 5.99
C SER A 106 -21.55 7.87 7.08
N GLY A 107 -22.04 8.77 7.93
CA GLY A 107 -22.86 8.44 9.10
C GLY A 107 -22.10 7.57 10.12
N LYS A 108 -22.60 6.35 10.34
CA LYS A 108 -22.03 5.38 11.31
C LYS A 108 -21.01 4.41 10.70
N SER A 109 -20.77 4.46 9.39
CA SER A 109 -19.85 3.55 8.70
C SER A 109 -18.57 4.27 8.26
N ARG A 110 -17.42 3.63 8.49
CA ARG A 110 -16.12 4.03 7.91
C ARG A 110 -15.74 3.03 6.83
N ASN A 111 -15.42 3.54 5.65
CA ASN A 111 -14.95 2.75 4.53
C ASN A 111 -13.53 3.17 4.17
N TYR A 112 -12.67 2.19 3.90
CA TYR A 112 -11.32 2.44 3.43
C TYR A 112 -11.31 2.51 1.91
N HIS A 113 -10.73 3.57 1.36
CA HIS A 113 -10.54 3.75 -0.07
C HIS A 113 -9.06 3.73 -0.39
N ALA A 114 -8.69 2.97 -1.42
CA ALA A 114 -7.34 2.94 -1.94
C ALA A 114 -7.35 3.29 -3.42
N PHE A 115 -6.47 4.21 -3.80
CA PHE A 115 -6.24 4.61 -5.18
C PHE A 115 -4.81 4.24 -5.54
N LYS A 116 -4.62 3.78 -6.78
CA LYS A 116 -3.30 3.44 -7.32
C LYS A 116 -3.24 3.78 -8.80
N SER A 117 -2.11 4.30 -9.21
CA SER A 117 -1.83 4.68 -10.59
C SER A 117 -0.34 4.49 -10.87
N PHE A 118 0.00 4.26 -12.13
CA PHE A 118 1.37 4.29 -12.59
C PHE A 118 1.49 5.48 -13.56
N ILE A 119 2.32 6.45 -13.19
CA ILE A 119 2.56 7.67 -13.96
C ILE A 119 3.76 7.38 -14.85
N THR A 120 3.50 7.13 -16.13
CA THR A 120 4.53 6.83 -17.13
C THR A 120 5.27 8.11 -17.52
N GLU A 121 6.59 8.08 -17.43
CA GLU A 121 7.47 9.13 -17.94
C GLU A 121 7.94 8.80 -19.37
N ARG A 122 8.27 7.54 -19.61
CA ARG A 122 8.71 7.04 -20.93
C ARG A 122 8.51 5.54 -21.07
N GLU A 123 8.52 5.05 -22.29
CA GLU A 123 8.63 3.64 -22.63
C GLU A 123 10.04 3.30 -23.11
N ASP A 124 10.53 2.12 -22.77
CA ASP A 124 11.86 1.67 -23.16
C ASP A 124 11.94 0.14 -23.25
N THR A 125 13.02 -0.38 -23.84
CA THR A 125 13.38 -1.81 -23.78
C THR A 125 14.65 -1.97 -22.97
N LEU A 126 14.54 -2.55 -21.78
CA LEU A 126 15.63 -2.64 -20.82
C LEU A 126 16.13 -4.08 -20.65
N ASN A 127 17.46 -4.24 -20.62
CA ASN A 127 18.12 -5.44 -20.12
C ASN A 127 18.41 -5.35 -18.61
N SER A 128 18.37 -4.14 -18.06
CA SER A 128 18.58 -3.89 -16.66
C SER A 128 17.96 -2.56 -16.21
N LEU A 129 17.63 -2.47 -14.93
CA LEU A 129 17.11 -1.28 -14.26
C LEU A 129 18.11 -0.81 -13.19
N LYS A 130 18.71 0.36 -13.40
CA LYS A 130 19.58 1.00 -12.41
C LYS A 130 18.74 1.59 -11.27
N LEU A 131 19.19 1.37 -10.03
CA LEU A 131 18.57 1.88 -8.80
C LEU A 131 19.12 3.28 -8.51
N GLU A 132 18.68 4.25 -9.30
CA GLU A 132 19.09 5.65 -9.16
C GLU A 132 18.57 6.28 -7.85
N ASN A 133 19.25 7.33 -7.40
CA ASN A 133 18.80 8.12 -6.24
C ASN A 133 17.67 9.06 -6.68
N LYS A 134 16.46 8.52 -6.86
CA LYS A 134 15.25 9.28 -7.20
C LYS A 134 14.44 9.60 -5.95
N SER A 135 13.74 10.74 -5.98
CA SER A 135 12.82 11.14 -4.91
C SER A 135 11.70 10.12 -4.72
N PHE A 136 11.37 9.79 -3.48
CA PHE A 136 10.29 8.88 -3.13
C PHE A 136 9.58 9.32 -1.85
N LEU A 137 8.35 8.83 -1.65
CA LEU A 137 7.55 9.05 -0.44
C LEU A 137 6.97 7.73 0.05
N LEU A 138 7.16 7.44 1.33
CA LEU A 138 6.50 6.36 2.05
C LEU A 138 5.98 6.92 3.37
N ALA A 139 4.71 7.30 3.41
CA ALA A 139 4.06 7.82 4.60
C ALA A 139 2.86 6.94 4.94
N ILE A 140 2.81 6.42 6.17
CA ILE A 140 1.72 5.57 6.65
C ILE A 140 1.38 6.01 8.08
N ALA A 141 0.15 6.44 8.29
CA ALA A 141 -0.42 6.78 9.58
C ALA A 141 -0.81 5.51 10.36
N GLN A 142 -1.00 5.65 11.67
CA GLN A 142 -1.33 4.53 12.56
C GLN A 142 -2.68 3.88 12.23
N ASP A 143 -3.63 4.64 11.67
CA ASP A 143 -4.94 4.14 11.26
C ASP A 143 -4.93 3.51 9.86
N GLY A 144 -3.77 3.45 9.20
CA GLY A 144 -3.61 2.87 7.88
C GLY A 144 -3.83 3.83 6.72
N GLU A 145 -4.13 5.11 6.96
CA GLU A 145 -4.03 6.11 5.90
C GLU A 145 -2.58 6.21 5.44
N GLY A 146 -2.36 6.41 4.15
CA GLY A 146 -1.00 6.45 3.64
C GLY A 146 -0.88 6.99 2.23
N GLU A 147 0.33 7.41 1.91
CA GLU A 147 0.71 7.87 0.58
C GLU A 147 2.04 7.22 0.21
N VAL A 148 2.07 6.62 -0.96
CA VAL A 148 3.19 5.90 -1.55
C VAL A 148 3.48 6.53 -2.89
N TYR A 149 4.72 7.00 -3.06
CA TYR A 149 5.25 7.49 -4.32
C TYR A 149 6.62 6.88 -4.54
N LEU A 150 6.71 5.92 -5.46
CA LEU A 150 7.92 5.14 -5.69
C LEU A 150 8.32 5.17 -7.16
N PRO A 151 9.59 5.42 -7.49
CA PRO A 151 10.10 5.16 -8.83
C PRO A 151 10.05 3.67 -9.14
N GLY A 152 9.90 3.34 -10.42
CA GLY A 152 9.90 1.96 -10.86
C GLY A 152 9.60 1.78 -12.33
N ILE A 153 9.30 0.54 -12.68
CA ILE A 153 8.91 0.14 -14.03
C ILE A 153 7.64 -0.71 -14.01
N ARG A 154 6.87 -0.65 -15.10
CA ARG A 154 5.75 -1.56 -15.41
C ARG A 154 6.07 -2.34 -16.68
N ILE A 155 5.99 -3.67 -16.63
CA ILE A 155 6.34 -4.52 -17.77
C ILE A 155 5.15 -4.63 -18.74
N LEU A 156 5.44 -4.47 -20.03
CA LEU A 156 4.48 -4.50 -21.13
C LEU A 156 4.43 -5.84 -21.87
N ASN A 157 5.49 -6.64 -21.82
CA ASN A 157 5.52 -7.98 -22.45
C ASN A 157 4.35 -8.84 -21.96
N ASP A 158 3.65 -9.52 -22.87
CA ASP A 158 2.43 -10.27 -22.55
C ASP A 158 2.61 -11.32 -21.45
N GLU A 159 3.79 -11.95 -21.39
CA GLU A 159 4.13 -12.93 -20.36
C GLU A 159 4.14 -12.34 -18.94
N TYR A 160 4.61 -11.09 -18.79
CA TYR A 160 4.77 -10.41 -17.50
C TYR A 160 3.91 -9.14 -17.41
N LYS A 161 2.88 -9.04 -18.25
CA LYS A 161 2.13 -7.80 -18.43
C LYS A 161 1.56 -7.32 -17.11
N ASP A 162 1.76 -6.04 -16.84
CA ASP A 162 1.36 -5.33 -15.64
C ASP A 162 2.12 -5.72 -14.36
N VAL A 163 3.21 -6.49 -14.45
CA VAL A 163 4.13 -6.62 -13.33
C VAL A 163 4.83 -5.28 -13.12
N VAL A 164 4.94 -4.86 -11.86
CA VAL A 164 5.68 -3.66 -11.47
C VAL A 164 6.87 -4.02 -10.60
N ILE A 165 7.98 -3.34 -10.87
CA ILE A 165 9.19 -3.39 -10.04
C ILE A 165 9.44 -1.97 -9.57
N LEU A 166 9.21 -1.74 -8.28
CA LEU A 166 9.36 -0.45 -7.62
C LEU A 166 10.59 -0.48 -6.74
N TYR A 167 11.21 0.67 -6.52
CA TYR A 167 12.33 0.76 -5.59
C TYR A 167 12.30 2.05 -4.78
N ALA A 168 12.93 2.01 -3.61
CA ALA A 168 13.30 3.18 -2.85
C ALA A 168 14.77 3.03 -2.48
N ASN A 169 15.62 3.88 -3.04
CA ASN A 169 17.06 3.88 -2.75
C ASN A 169 17.38 5.09 -1.85
N PRO A 170 17.55 4.90 -0.54
CA PRO A 170 17.71 6.00 0.39
C PRO A 170 19.09 6.64 0.23
N SER A 171 19.11 7.84 -0.32
CA SER A 171 20.27 8.72 -0.35
C SER A 171 19.77 10.13 -0.05
N TYR A 172 19.51 10.39 1.22
CA TYR A 172 18.96 11.66 1.67
C TYR A 172 19.64 12.13 2.95
N GLU A 173 19.68 13.44 3.11
CA GLU A 173 20.11 14.11 4.32
C GLU A 173 18.88 14.68 5.02
N VAL A 174 18.76 14.44 6.32
CA VAL A 174 17.67 14.99 7.12
C VAL A 174 18.07 16.40 7.56
N ARG A 175 17.40 17.40 7.00
CA ARG A 175 17.63 18.82 7.34
C ARG A 175 16.35 19.45 7.88
N PHE A 176 16.52 20.34 8.85
CA PHE A 176 15.45 21.17 9.39
C PHE A 176 15.79 22.64 9.16
N PRO A 177 14.80 23.48 8.80
CA PRO A 177 15.02 24.92 8.66
C PRO A 177 15.32 25.59 10.01
N PHE A 178 14.88 24.99 11.11
CA PHE A 178 15.09 25.49 12.47
C PHE A 178 15.46 24.32 13.40
N GLU A 179 16.38 24.57 14.32
CA GLU A 179 16.77 23.61 15.37
C GLU A 179 15.76 23.56 16.52
N SER A 180 14.95 24.61 16.68
CA SER A 180 13.85 24.61 17.63
C SER A 180 12.66 25.41 17.11
N PHE A 181 11.48 25.11 17.65
CA PHE A 181 10.27 25.86 17.42
C PHE A 181 9.41 25.81 18.69
N SER A 182 8.65 26.86 18.96
CA SER A 182 7.76 26.93 20.11
C SER A 182 6.33 27.24 19.69
N VAL A 183 5.39 26.79 20.51
CA VAL A 183 3.96 27.06 20.38
C VAL A 183 3.47 27.53 21.73
N SER A 184 2.82 28.70 21.76
CA SER A 184 2.16 29.23 22.94
C SER A 184 0.69 29.47 22.65
N ALA A 185 -0.18 29.09 23.59
CA ALA A 185 -1.61 29.33 23.50
C ALA A 185 -2.19 29.51 24.90
N LYS A 186 -2.78 30.68 25.18
CA LYS A 186 -3.31 31.04 26.51
C LYS A 186 -2.21 30.96 27.59
N GLU A 187 -2.35 30.02 28.53
CA GLU A 187 -1.44 29.75 29.66
C GLU A 187 -0.61 28.48 29.42
N ASP A 188 -0.62 27.97 28.18
CA ASP A 188 0.15 26.80 27.76
C ASP A 188 1.33 27.24 26.89
N PHE A 189 2.49 26.66 27.17
CA PHE A 189 3.71 26.84 26.40
C PHE A 189 4.35 25.49 26.11
N ALA A 190 4.84 25.30 24.89
CA ALA A 190 5.64 24.16 24.51
C ALA A 190 6.78 24.59 23.60
N GLU A 191 7.98 24.08 23.87
CA GLU A 191 9.14 24.23 23.02
C GLU A 191 9.61 22.84 22.55
N ALA A 192 9.93 22.75 21.26
CA ALA A 192 10.47 21.58 20.63
C ALA A 192 11.87 21.89 20.09
N ARG A 193 12.87 21.11 20.50
CA ARG A 193 14.21 21.11 19.92
C ARG A 193 14.41 19.86 19.07
N ILE A 194 14.87 20.04 17.85
CA ILE A 194 15.09 18.97 16.88
C ILE A 194 16.59 18.73 16.74
N GLU A 195 16.99 17.46 16.81
CA GLU A 195 18.35 17.02 16.54
C GLU A 195 18.31 16.10 15.32
N ALA A 196 18.83 16.57 14.18
CA ALA A 196 19.00 15.74 12.99
C ALA A 196 20.01 14.62 13.26
N LYS A 197 19.76 13.45 12.67
CA LYS A 197 20.65 12.28 12.73
C LYS A 197 20.74 11.63 11.37
N ASP A 198 21.71 10.73 11.22
CA ASP A 198 21.80 9.88 10.03
C ASP A 198 20.49 9.10 9.85
N TYR A 199 19.85 9.30 8.71
CA TYR A 199 18.57 8.70 8.34
C TYR A 199 17.45 8.93 9.37
N GLY A 200 17.46 10.03 10.13
CA GLY A 200 16.43 10.25 11.14
C GLY A 200 16.55 11.56 11.90
N PHE A 201 15.79 11.68 12.97
CA PHE A 201 15.88 12.81 13.90
C PHE A 201 15.34 12.46 15.28
N LYS A 202 15.71 13.27 16.26
CA LYS A 202 15.09 13.30 17.59
C LYS A 202 14.39 14.62 17.81
N VAL A 203 13.31 14.59 18.58
CA VAL A 203 12.60 15.78 19.06
C VAL A 203 12.57 15.74 20.57
N PHE A 204 13.10 16.78 21.20
CA PHE A 204 13.03 17.03 22.63
C PHE A 204 11.94 18.06 22.88
N ILE A 205 10.97 17.72 23.71
CA ILE A 205 9.87 18.61 24.08
C ILE A 205 10.05 19.04 25.52
N SER A 206 9.83 20.33 25.78
CA SER A 206 9.64 20.91 27.10
C SER A 206 8.34 21.71 27.09
N ALA A 207 7.44 21.45 28.03
CA ALA A 207 6.12 22.03 28.07
C ALA A 207 5.69 22.44 29.47
N THR A 208 4.99 23.55 29.54
CA THR A 208 4.29 24.04 30.73
C THR A 208 2.83 24.18 30.35
N LEU A 209 2.00 23.23 30.79
CA LEU A 209 0.58 23.16 30.43
C LEU A 209 -0.29 23.44 31.66
N SER A 210 -1.16 24.44 31.55
CA SER A 210 -2.15 24.82 32.55
C SER A 210 -3.57 24.41 32.13
N LYS A 211 -3.87 24.45 30.83
CA LYS A 211 -5.21 24.15 30.26
C LYS A 211 -5.19 22.96 29.32
N ALA A 212 -4.17 22.84 28.47
CA ALA A 212 -4.02 21.70 27.57
C ALA A 212 -3.67 20.42 28.35
N ARG A 213 -4.13 19.27 27.82
CA ARG A 213 -3.87 17.97 28.47
C ARG A 213 -2.49 17.42 28.16
N ARG A 214 -2.00 17.64 26.94
CA ARG A 214 -0.75 17.09 26.38
C ARG A 214 -0.26 17.94 25.21
N VAL A 215 1.05 17.92 24.99
CA VAL A 215 1.69 18.29 23.73
C VAL A 215 1.77 17.06 22.84
N LYS A 216 1.45 17.21 21.56
CA LYS A 216 1.55 16.16 20.55
C LYS A 216 2.52 16.57 19.45
N VAL A 217 3.43 15.67 19.08
CA VAL A 217 4.35 15.86 17.97
C VAL A 217 3.90 15.00 16.80
N GLU A 218 3.66 15.63 15.65
CA GLU A 218 3.26 14.97 14.41
C GLU A 218 4.29 15.22 13.31
N LEU A 219 4.58 14.18 12.54
CA LEU A 219 5.24 14.29 11.23
C LEU A 219 4.15 14.27 10.16
N VAL A 220 4.13 15.29 9.31
CA VAL A 220 3.10 15.46 8.28
C VAL A 220 3.73 15.38 6.89
N SER A 221 3.28 14.45 6.05
CA SER A 221 3.73 14.38 4.66
C SER A 221 3.21 15.58 3.86
N LYS A 222 4.03 16.09 2.94
CA LYS A 222 3.66 17.21 2.05
C LYS A 222 3.60 16.73 0.60
N ARG A 223 2.48 16.12 0.21
CA ARG A 223 2.17 15.80 -1.20
C ARG A 223 0.68 15.98 -1.46
N ARG A 224 -0.06 14.97 -1.94
CA ARG A 224 -1.48 15.13 -2.29
C ARG A 224 -2.37 15.10 -1.06
N ARG A 225 -2.03 14.29 -0.06
CA ARG A 225 -2.75 14.24 1.21
C ARG A 225 -1.76 14.35 2.35
N ALA A 226 -2.13 15.14 3.35
CA ALA A 226 -1.37 15.24 4.58
C ALA A 226 -1.57 13.97 5.41
N VAL A 227 -0.64 13.02 5.28
CA VAL A 227 -0.58 11.84 6.14
C VAL A 227 0.10 12.26 7.43
N LYS A 228 -0.59 12.06 8.55
CA LYS A 228 -0.10 12.43 9.88
C LYS A 228 0.39 11.22 10.62
N GLU A 229 1.68 11.21 10.94
CA GLU A 229 2.28 10.21 11.82
C GLU A 229 2.50 10.84 13.20
N ILE A 230 1.87 10.28 14.24
CA ILE A 230 2.09 10.73 15.62
C ILE A 230 3.42 10.15 16.10
N LEU A 231 4.39 11.01 16.40
CA LEU A 231 5.70 10.62 16.95
C LEU A 231 5.62 10.37 18.45
N GLY A 232 4.75 11.10 19.15
CA GLY A 232 4.46 10.90 20.56
C GLY A 232 3.74 12.06 21.23
N GLU A 233 3.43 11.87 22.51
CA GLU A 233 2.72 12.81 23.37
C GLU A 233 3.38 12.92 24.74
N THR A 234 3.43 14.12 25.32
CA THR A 234 3.91 14.34 26.71
C THR A 234 3.11 15.46 27.40
N LYS A 235 3.22 15.57 28.73
CA LYS A 235 2.62 16.67 29.52
C LYS A 235 3.63 17.76 29.89
N ASP A 236 4.89 17.37 30.02
CA ASP A 236 5.99 18.20 30.50
C ASP A 236 7.20 18.01 29.58
N VAL A 237 8.03 17.00 29.83
CA VAL A 237 9.25 16.72 29.08
C VAL A 237 9.09 15.42 28.31
N GLY A 238 9.57 15.39 27.08
CA GLY A 238 9.48 14.21 26.23
C GLY A 238 10.64 14.13 25.24
N THR A 239 11.03 12.90 24.88
CA THR A 239 12.00 12.68 23.80
C THR A 239 11.43 11.65 22.84
N PHE A 240 11.26 12.05 21.58
CA PHE A 240 10.73 11.23 20.51
C PHE A 240 11.79 11.03 19.43
N LYS A 241 11.78 9.88 18.78
CA LYS A 241 12.76 9.55 17.74
C LYS A 241 12.03 9.05 16.49
N LYS A 242 12.50 9.47 15.32
CA LYS A 242 12.07 8.95 14.03
C LYS A 242 13.28 8.47 13.26
N ASN A 243 13.26 7.19 12.89
CA ASN A 243 14.21 6.61 11.96
C ASN A 243 13.50 6.41 10.62
N PHE A 244 14.09 6.93 9.57
CA PHE A 244 13.71 6.67 8.19
C PHE A 244 14.47 5.43 7.68
N MET A 245 14.07 4.96 6.49
CA MET A 245 14.61 3.76 5.87
C MET A 245 16.07 3.95 5.44
N ASN A 246 17.00 3.21 6.02
CA ASN A 246 18.44 3.31 5.71
C ASN A 246 18.94 2.24 4.72
N GLU A 247 18.05 1.40 4.19
CA GLU A 247 18.39 0.37 3.22
C GLU A 247 17.55 0.47 1.95
N THR A 248 18.12 0.09 0.81
CA THR A 248 17.39 0.00 -0.45
C THR A 248 16.26 -1.01 -0.35
N LEU A 249 15.05 -0.59 -0.69
CA LEU A 249 13.86 -1.41 -0.76
C LEU A 249 13.48 -1.66 -2.23
N ILE A 250 13.25 -2.92 -2.59
CA ILE A 250 12.72 -3.31 -3.90
C ILE A 250 11.39 -4.01 -3.69
N ILE A 251 10.36 -3.60 -4.41
CA ILE A 251 9.03 -4.20 -4.36
C ILE A 251 8.69 -4.75 -5.75
N VAL A 252 8.39 -6.05 -5.81
CA VAL A 252 7.90 -6.70 -7.03
C VAL A 252 6.45 -7.10 -6.81
N GLY A 253 5.56 -6.71 -7.71
CA GLY A 253 4.13 -7.01 -7.60
C GLY A 253 3.40 -6.92 -8.93
N CYS A 254 2.07 -7.05 -8.90
CA CYS A 254 1.24 -6.91 -10.09
C CYS A 254 0.32 -5.69 -9.97
N PHE A 255 0.37 -4.81 -10.97
CA PHE A 255 -0.49 -3.65 -11.11
C PHE A 255 -1.80 -4.04 -11.78
N ILE A 256 -2.78 -4.43 -10.97
CA ILE A 256 -4.14 -4.62 -11.47
C ILE A 256 -4.80 -3.24 -11.52
N LYS A 257 -5.10 -2.66 -12.69
CA LYS A 257 -5.93 -1.43 -12.79
C LYS A 257 -7.20 -1.62 -11.95
N GLY A 258 -7.37 -0.74 -10.95
CA GLY A 258 -8.54 -0.69 -10.06
C GLY A 258 -9.67 0.07 -10.72
#